data_AF-A0A1Y3M5R4-F1
#
_entry.id   AF-A0A1Y3M5R4-F1
#
_cell.length_a   1.000
_cell.length_b   1.000
_cell.length_c   1.000
_cell.angle_alpha   90.00
_cell.angle_beta   90.00
_cell.angle_gamma   90.00
#
_symmetry.space_group_name_H-M   'P 1'
#
loop_
_entity.id
_entity.type
_entity.pdbx_description
1 polymer ?
#
loop_
_entity_poly.entity_id
_entity_poly.type
_entity_poly.pdbx_seq_one_letter_code
_entity_poly.pdbx_strand_id
1 'polypeptide(L)'
;MKTFGKVLLAGTLALGGLTAMNIDTSKASADEYCRYICGPSETLNSFTIQLHATEHRMGQNIIVKATNDRAYDVHYKASIEKQYATGWGYYDADFNWGSMLPAGTNEEIIVSTGNGESISETGIFRVKVEVTNADGSIDTMYTAPITLLN
;
A
#
# COMPACT_ATOMS: atom_id res chain seq x y z
N MET A 1 21.45 4.14 -27.15
CA MET A 1 20.94 2.85 -27.67
C MET A 1 21.57 1.71 -26.89
N LYS A 2 20.78 0.95 -26.12
CA LYS A 2 21.10 -0.39 -25.63
C LYS A 2 19.82 -1.22 -25.69
N THR A 3 19.80 -2.21 -26.58
CA THR A 3 18.66 -3.09 -26.83
C THR A 3 18.73 -4.26 -25.86
N PHE A 4 17.74 -4.42 -24.98
CA PHE A 4 17.59 -5.62 -24.17
C PHE A 4 16.54 -6.53 -24.81
N GLY A 5 17.00 -7.72 -25.19
CA GLY A 5 16.20 -8.75 -25.85
C GLY A 5 15.13 -9.31 -24.91
N LYS A 6 13.91 -9.48 -25.45
CA LYS A 6 12.80 -10.15 -24.78
C LYS A 6 13.09 -11.65 -24.69
N VAL A 7 13.20 -12.18 -23.47
CA VAL A 7 13.18 -13.63 -23.24
C VAL A 7 11.73 -14.06 -23.14
N LEU A 8 11.23 -14.80 -24.14
CA LEU A 8 9.94 -15.50 -24.11
C LEU A 8 10.17 -16.89 -23.49
N LEU A 9 9.72 -17.10 -22.26
CA LEU A 9 9.51 -18.47 -21.75
C LEU A 9 8.17 -18.98 -22.30
N ALA A 10 8.22 -19.79 -23.35
CA ALA A 10 7.09 -20.57 -23.80
C ALA A 10 7.02 -21.87 -22.99
N GLY A 11 6.08 -21.94 -22.05
CA GLY A 11 5.68 -23.16 -21.36
C GLY A 11 4.22 -23.47 -21.67
N THR A 12 3.99 -24.53 -22.44
CA THR A 12 2.64 -25.02 -22.75
C THR A 12 2.08 -25.80 -21.57
N LEU A 13 0.98 -25.32 -20.98
CA LEU A 13 0.09 -26.13 -20.14
C LEU A 13 -1.31 -26.13 -20.75
N ALA A 14 -1.80 -27.36 -20.97
CA ALA A 14 -3.04 -27.66 -21.67
C ALA A 14 -4.28 -27.40 -20.80
N LEU A 15 -5.21 -26.65 -21.39
CA LEU A 15 -6.69 -26.66 -21.21
C LEU A 15 -7.27 -27.01 -19.83
N GLY A 16 -7.68 -25.95 -19.12
CA GLY A 16 -8.60 -26.02 -17.99
C GLY A 16 -8.96 -24.64 -17.44
N GLY A 17 -9.68 -23.84 -18.25
CA GLY A 17 -10.45 -22.66 -17.83
C GLY A 17 -9.81 -21.72 -16.80
N LEU A 18 -8.80 -20.94 -17.19
CA LEU A 18 -8.36 -19.80 -16.40
C LEU A 18 -9.15 -18.56 -16.83
N THR A 19 -10.05 -18.10 -15.97
CA THR A 19 -10.46 -16.69 -15.99
C THR A 19 -9.20 -15.85 -15.92
N ALA A 20 -8.92 -15.07 -16.97
CA ALA A 20 -7.79 -14.16 -16.99
C ALA A 20 -7.89 -13.21 -15.79
N MET A 21 -7.06 -13.43 -14.76
CA MET A 21 -6.77 -12.37 -13.80
C MET A 21 -5.92 -11.36 -14.56
N ASN A 22 -6.54 -10.24 -14.95
CA ASN A 22 -5.82 -9.06 -15.41
C ASN A 22 -5.02 -8.53 -14.21
N ILE A 23 -3.83 -9.10 -13.99
CA ILE A 23 -2.80 -8.44 -13.23
C ILE A 23 -2.28 -7.38 -14.19
N ASP A 24 -2.96 -6.24 -14.24
CA ASP A 24 -2.32 -5.01 -14.65
C ASP A 24 -1.17 -4.82 -13.67
N THR A 25 0.00 -5.31 -14.05
CA THR A 25 1.24 -4.97 -13.38
C THR A 25 1.33 -3.46 -13.47
N SER A 26 0.98 -2.78 -12.37
CA SER A 26 1.13 -1.34 -12.23
C SER A 26 2.49 -0.99 -12.79
N LYS A 27 2.51 -0.13 -13.80
CA LYS A 27 3.75 0.40 -14.36
C LYS A 27 4.51 1.03 -13.20
N ALA A 28 5.43 0.28 -12.61
CA ALA A 28 6.44 0.81 -11.73
C ALA A 28 7.40 1.60 -12.62
N SER A 29 6.98 2.82 -12.99
CA SER A 29 7.94 3.83 -13.44
C SER A 29 8.75 4.19 -12.20
N ALA A 30 9.94 3.60 -12.09
CA ALA A 30 10.95 4.13 -11.21
C ALA A 30 11.32 5.52 -11.75
N ASP A 31 10.76 6.55 -11.11
CA ASP A 31 11.19 7.92 -11.29
C ASP A 31 12.64 8.05 -10.83
N GLU A 32 13.45 8.80 -11.58
CA GLU A 32 14.91 8.97 -11.36
C GLU A 32 15.21 9.72 -10.04
N TYR A 33 14.16 10.12 -9.31
CA TYR A 33 14.20 10.87 -8.04
C TYR A 33 13.89 10.01 -6.81
N CYS A 34 13.99 8.69 -6.89
CA CYS A 34 13.49 7.83 -5.82
C CYS A 34 14.53 7.54 -4.73
N ARG A 35 14.68 8.48 -3.78
CA ARG A 35 15.75 8.42 -2.77
C ARG A 35 15.37 7.73 -1.45
N TYR A 36 14.07 7.55 -1.14
CA TYR A 36 13.64 6.99 0.17
C TYR A 36 12.36 6.11 0.17
N ILE A 37 11.33 6.36 -0.67
CA ILE A 37 10.09 5.55 -0.72
C ILE A 37 9.66 5.38 -2.19
N CYS A 38 9.69 4.14 -2.69
CA CYS A 38 9.60 3.81 -4.11
C CYS A 38 8.68 2.63 -4.43
N GLY A 39 8.01 2.09 -3.42
CA GLY A 39 7.07 1.00 -3.62
C GLY A 39 5.79 1.47 -4.30
N PRO A 40 4.81 0.56 -4.44
CA PRO A 40 3.53 0.85 -5.06
C PRO A 40 2.84 2.04 -4.41
N SER A 41 2.24 2.89 -5.24
CA SER A 41 1.42 4.02 -4.81
C SER A 41 0.01 3.93 -5.37
N GLU A 42 -0.94 4.43 -4.60
CA GLU A 42 -2.33 4.63 -5.02
C GLU A 42 -2.67 6.10 -4.80
N THR A 43 -3.35 6.71 -5.78
CA THR A 43 -3.77 8.12 -5.72
C THR A 43 -5.25 8.23 -5.99
N LEU A 44 -5.97 8.91 -5.10
CA LEU A 44 -7.38 9.23 -5.25
C LEU A 44 -7.61 10.68 -4.88
N ASN A 45 -8.24 11.44 -5.78
CA ASN A 45 -8.57 12.85 -5.57
C ASN A 45 -7.34 13.68 -5.09
N SER A 46 -6.18 13.48 -5.72
CA SER A 46 -4.92 14.14 -5.36
C SER A 46 -4.42 13.87 -3.93
N PHE A 47 -4.90 12.81 -3.28
CA PHE A 47 -4.28 12.25 -2.09
C PHE A 47 -3.60 10.94 -2.49
N THR A 48 -2.32 10.78 -2.14
CA THR A 48 -1.50 9.63 -2.53
C THR A 48 -1.04 8.88 -1.30
N ILE A 49 -1.17 7.56 -1.31
CA ILE A 49 -0.54 6.66 -0.34
C ILE A 49 0.49 5.82 -1.06
N GLN A 50 1.69 5.70 -0.50
CA GLN A 50 2.79 4.97 -1.12
C GLN A 50 3.52 4.10 -0.10
N LEU A 51 3.68 2.82 -0.42
CA LEU A 51 4.48 1.92 0.40
C LEU A 51 5.97 2.10 0.12
N HIS A 52 6.81 1.90 1.14
CA HIS A 52 8.24 1.72 0.94
C HIS A 52 8.53 0.38 0.23
N ALA A 53 7.93 -0.71 0.72
CA ALA A 53 8.07 -2.06 0.17
C ALA A 53 6.81 -2.91 0.47
N THR A 54 6.57 -3.94 -0.33
CA THR A 54 5.46 -4.89 -0.18
C THR A 54 5.85 -6.19 0.52
N GLU A 55 7.12 -6.39 0.86
CA GLU A 55 7.59 -7.57 1.61
C GLU A 55 8.47 -7.12 2.77
N HIS A 56 8.16 -7.64 3.97
CA HIS A 56 8.85 -7.34 5.22
C HIS A 56 9.00 -8.61 6.05
N ARG A 57 9.93 -8.59 7.01
CA ARG A 57 10.06 -9.58 8.07
C ARG A 57 9.61 -9.00 9.41
N MET A 58 9.17 -9.87 10.32
CA MET A 58 8.90 -9.51 11.71
C MET A 58 10.06 -8.73 12.31
N GLY A 59 9.74 -7.62 12.99
CA GLY A 59 10.73 -6.69 13.54
C GLY A 59 11.14 -5.58 12.58
N GLN A 60 10.71 -5.61 11.31
CA GLN A 60 10.85 -4.48 10.38
C GLN A 60 9.60 -3.61 10.41
N ASN A 61 9.80 -2.30 10.33
CA ASN A 61 8.70 -1.35 10.23
C ASN A 61 8.19 -1.25 8.80
N ILE A 62 6.87 -1.31 8.65
CA ILE A 62 6.22 -0.98 7.39
C ILE A 62 6.07 0.55 7.37
N ILE A 63 6.60 1.18 6.32
CA ILE A 63 6.54 2.64 6.14
C ILE A 63 5.58 2.95 4.99
N VAL A 64 4.58 3.77 5.28
CA VAL A 64 3.61 4.29 4.30
C VAL A 64 3.74 5.81 4.25
N LYS A 65 3.99 6.36 3.08
CA LYS A 65 3.97 7.81 2.87
C LYS A 65 2.58 8.24 2.44
N ALA A 66 2.00 9.20 3.14
CA ALA A 66 0.80 9.91 2.72
C ALA A 66 1.22 11.27 2.15
N THR A 67 0.72 11.62 0.96
CA THR A 67 0.95 12.91 0.31
C THR A 67 -0.39 13.57 0.01
N ASN A 68 -0.55 14.82 0.42
CA ASN A 68 -1.69 15.65 0.08
C ASN A 68 -1.29 16.68 -0.98
N ASP A 69 -1.55 16.38 -2.26
CA ASP A 69 -1.33 17.31 -3.38
C ASP A 69 -2.56 18.20 -3.66
N ARG A 70 -3.52 18.23 -2.74
CA ARG A 70 -4.70 19.09 -2.84
C ARG A 70 -4.35 20.53 -2.45
N ALA A 71 -5.20 21.46 -2.87
CA ALA A 71 -5.10 22.87 -2.51
C ALA A 71 -5.62 23.20 -1.10
N TYR A 72 -6.00 22.19 -0.30
CA TYR A 72 -6.56 22.35 1.03
C TYR A 72 -6.11 21.21 1.95
N ASP A 73 -6.15 21.46 3.26
CA ASP A 73 -5.77 20.51 4.30
C ASP A 73 -6.82 19.39 4.41
N VAL A 74 -6.37 18.16 4.69
CA VAL A 74 -7.26 17.01 4.83
C VAL A 74 -7.07 16.31 6.16
N HIS A 75 -8.17 15.86 6.76
CA HIS A 75 -8.10 14.91 7.87
C HIS A 75 -8.15 13.51 7.30
N TYR A 76 -7.29 12.62 7.78
CA TYR A 76 -7.38 11.22 7.41
C TYR A 76 -7.05 10.32 8.59
N LYS A 77 -7.51 9.07 8.47
CA LYS A 77 -7.20 7.98 9.39
C LYS A 77 -6.60 6.81 8.64
N ALA A 78 -5.73 6.07 9.31
CA ALA A 78 -5.21 4.81 8.79
C ALA A 78 -5.52 3.68 9.78
N SER A 79 -5.88 2.52 9.23
CA SER A 79 -6.11 1.28 9.95
C SER A 79 -5.54 0.10 9.18
N ILE A 80 -5.42 -1.06 9.83
CA ILE A 80 -4.81 -2.25 9.25
C ILE A 80 -5.91 -3.25 8.93
N GLU A 81 -5.83 -3.85 7.75
CA GLU A 81 -6.63 -5.00 7.39
C GLU A 81 -5.72 -6.20 7.10
N LYS A 82 -6.20 -7.39 7.45
CA LYS A 82 -5.55 -8.67 7.16
C LYS A 82 -6.35 -9.45 6.14
N GLN A 83 -5.65 -10.12 5.22
CA GLN A 83 -6.26 -11.08 4.31
C GLN A 83 -6.52 -12.39 5.05
N TYR A 84 -7.80 -12.68 5.30
CA TYR A 84 -8.28 -13.96 5.80
C TYR A 84 -8.75 -14.85 4.65
N ALA A 85 -9.05 -16.12 4.95
CA ALA A 85 -9.65 -17.04 3.96
C ALA A 85 -11.00 -16.53 3.43
N THR A 86 -11.73 -15.75 4.22
CA THR A 86 -13.03 -15.15 3.86
C THR A 86 -12.91 -13.83 3.10
N GLY A 87 -11.69 -13.30 2.93
CA GLY A 87 -11.45 -11.98 2.34
C GLY A 87 -10.66 -11.05 3.26
N TRP A 88 -10.54 -9.78 2.86
CA TRP A 88 -9.97 -8.74 3.69
C TRP A 88 -10.89 -8.43 4.87
N GLY A 89 -10.31 -8.33 6.06
CA GLY A 89 -11.04 -7.97 7.28
C GLY A 89 -10.23 -7.05 8.16
N TYR A 90 -10.92 -6.33 9.04
CA TYR A 90 -10.31 -5.53 10.08
C TYR A 90 -9.34 -6.37 10.91
N TYR A 91 -8.12 -5.86 11.09
CA TYR A 91 -7.14 -6.45 11.98
C TYR A 91 -7.12 -5.65 13.28
N ASP A 92 -7.48 -6.31 14.38
CA ASP A 92 -7.50 -5.71 15.71
C ASP A 92 -6.05 -5.47 16.17
N ALA A 93 -5.61 -4.23 16.00
CA ALA A 93 -4.27 -3.76 16.27
C ALA A 93 -4.34 -2.55 17.20
N ASP A 94 -3.37 -2.42 18.11
CA ASP A 94 -3.10 -1.16 18.80
C ASP A 94 -2.40 -0.20 17.83
N PHE A 95 -3.16 0.25 16.83
CA PHE A 95 -2.74 1.17 15.79
C PHE A 95 -3.86 2.17 15.54
N ASN A 96 -3.66 3.40 16.03
CA ASN A 96 -4.62 4.48 15.90
C ASN A 96 -3.94 5.69 15.27
N TRP A 97 -3.83 5.67 13.94
CA TRP A 97 -3.28 6.79 13.19
C TRP A 97 -4.40 7.70 12.70
N GLY A 98 -4.32 8.97 13.10
CA GLY A 98 -5.17 10.04 12.60
C GLY A 98 -4.39 11.34 12.56
N SER A 99 -4.42 12.03 11.42
CA SER A 99 -3.66 13.26 11.21
C SER A 99 -4.45 14.24 10.36
N MET A 100 -4.11 15.53 10.51
CA MET A 100 -4.48 16.58 9.58
C MET A 100 -3.26 16.87 8.71
N LEU A 101 -3.31 16.49 7.43
CA LEU A 101 -2.21 16.67 6.49
C LEU A 101 -2.39 17.97 5.70
N PRO A 102 -1.51 18.97 5.88
CA PRO A 102 -1.63 20.25 5.18
C PRO A 102 -1.52 20.13 3.66
N ALA A 103 -2.10 21.09 2.95
CA ALA A 103 -2.00 21.21 1.49
C ALA A 103 -0.54 21.23 0.99
N GLY A 104 -0.24 20.41 -0.02
CA GLY A 104 1.09 20.34 -0.64
C GLY A 104 2.16 19.68 0.22
N THR A 105 1.79 18.90 1.25
CA THR A 105 2.73 18.25 2.17
C THR A 105 2.63 16.73 2.13
N ASN A 106 3.58 16.06 2.78
CA ASN A 106 3.57 14.62 2.97
C ASN A 106 4.04 14.29 4.39
N GLU A 107 3.65 13.10 4.86
CA GLU A 107 4.13 12.53 6.10
C GLU A 107 4.29 11.01 5.99
N GLU A 108 5.01 10.43 6.93
CA GLU A 108 5.27 8.99 6.99
C GLU A 108 4.54 8.37 8.17
N ILE A 109 3.80 7.31 7.87
CA ILE A 109 3.10 6.44 8.81
C ILE A 109 4.00 5.24 9.05
N ILE A 110 4.32 4.98 10.31
CA ILE A 110 5.13 3.84 10.73
C ILE A 110 4.21 2.81 11.37
N VAL A 111 4.13 1.63 10.76
CA VAL A 111 3.45 0.47 11.34
C VAL A 111 4.51 -0.48 11.86
N SER A 112 4.63 -0.55 13.19
CA SER A 112 5.58 -1.44 13.86
C SER A 112 5.14 -2.89 13.76
N THR A 113 6.10 -3.79 13.55
CA THR A 113 5.86 -5.24 13.54
C THR A 113 6.74 -5.94 14.56
N GLY A 114 6.20 -6.94 15.25
CA GLY A 114 6.90 -7.65 16.32
C GLY A 114 6.00 -8.07 17.46
N ASN A 115 6.57 -8.77 18.44
CA ASN A 115 5.82 -9.24 19.59
C ASN A 115 5.34 -8.06 20.45
N GLY A 116 4.03 -7.87 20.56
CA GLY A 116 3.41 -6.75 21.29
C GLY A 116 3.33 -5.43 20.50
N GLU A 117 3.68 -5.45 19.21
CA GLU A 117 3.59 -4.28 18.32
C GLU A 117 2.23 -4.25 17.58
N SER A 118 2.00 -3.20 16.78
CA SER A 118 0.78 -3.03 15.97
C SER A 118 0.45 -4.25 15.11
N ILE A 119 1.44 -4.94 14.55
CA ILE A 119 1.24 -6.25 13.90
C ILE A 119 2.15 -7.29 14.55
N SER A 120 1.56 -8.30 15.18
CA SER A 120 2.29 -9.31 15.96
C SER A 120 2.26 -10.72 15.35
N GLU A 121 1.84 -10.84 14.09
CA GLU A 121 1.78 -12.12 13.38
C GLU A 121 2.13 -11.98 11.90
N THR A 122 2.52 -13.09 11.28
CA THR A 122 2.76 -13.16 9.84
C THR A 122 1.46 -13.21 9.06
N GLY A 123 1.54 -12.85 7.78
CA GLY A 123 0.38 -12.86 6.90
C GLY A 123 0.49 -11.85 5.77
N ILE A 124 -0.65 -11.59 5.14
CA ILE A 124 -0.80 -10.57 4.12
C ILE A 124 -1.70 -9.48 4.69
N PHE A 125 -1.19 -8.26 4.70
CA PHE A 125 -1.85 -7.09 5.28
C PHE A 125 -2.03 -6.00 4.22
N ARG A 126 -2.86 -5.01 4.51
CA ARG A 126 -2.91 -3.74 3.79
C ARG A 126 -3.28 -2.62 4.75
N VAL A 127 -2.85 -1.41 4.43
CA VAL A 127 -3.29 -0.22 5.17
C VAL A 127 -4.51 0.35 4.47
N LYS A 128 -5.62 0.45 5.21
CA LYS A 128 -6.83 1.17 4.80
C LYS A 128 -6.69 2.62 5.25
N VAL A 129 -6.86 3.55 4.32
CA VAL A 129 -6.84 4.99 4.58
C VAL A 129 -8.19 5.61 4.28
N GLU A 130 -8.72 6.35 5.23
CA GLU A 130 -10.00 7.07 5.12
C GLU A 130 -9.73 8.57 5.17
N VAL A 131 -9.95 9.26 4.05
CA VAL A 131 -9.75 10.71 3.91
C VAL A 131 -11.10 11.40 4.02
N THR A 132 -11.23 12.34 4.97
CA THR A 132 -12.42 13.17 5.12
C THR A 132 -12.29 14.40 4.24
N ASN A 133 -13.17 14.50 3.24
CA ASN A 133 -13.24 15.61 2.32
C ASN A 133 -13.91 16.84 2.96
N ALA A 134 -13.74 18.01 2.34
CA ALA A 134 -14.32 19.27 2.84
C ALA A 134 -15.86 19.26 2.87
N ASP A 135 -16.50 18.43 2.05
CA ASP A 135 -17.95 18.22 2.03
C ASP A 135 -18.44 17.18 3.06
N GLY A 136 -17.52 16.60 3.85
CA GLY A 136 -17.79 15.56 4.83
C GLY A 136 -17.87 14.14 4.26
N SER A 137 -17.71 13.96 2.94
CA SER A 137 -17.61 12.62 2.35
C SER A 137 -16.29 11.94 2.75
N ILE A 138 -16.28 10.60 2.74
CA ILE A 138 -15.09 9.80 3.08
C ILE A 138 -14.65 9.04 1.84
N ASP A 139 -13.46 9.36 1.36
CA ASP A 139 -12.75 8.55 0.38
C ASP A 139 -12.00 7.43 1.10
N THR A 140 -12.19 6.19 0.64
CA THR A 140 -11.43 5.03 1.16
C THR A 140 -10.40 4.58 0.13
N MET A 141 -9.16 4.43 0.58
CA MET A 141 -8.04 3.94 -0.21
C MET A 141 -7.38 2.76 0.49
N TYR A 142 -6.69 1.94 -0.28
CA TYR A 142 -5.95 0.80 0.23
C TYR A 142 -4.54 0.80 -0.37
N THR A 143 -3.54 0.48 0.44
CA THR A 143 -2.23 0.17 -0.12
C THR A 143 -2.28 -1.13 -0.92
N ALA A 144 -1.24 -1.36 -1.74
CA ALA A 144 -0.97 -2.70 -2.24
C ALA A 144 -0.82 -3.70 -1.06
N PRO A 145 -1.06 -5.00 -1.28
CA PRO A 145 -0.84 -6.02 -0.27
C PRO A 145 0.61 -6.05 0.23
N ILE A 146 0.77 -6.27 1.52
CA ILE A 146 2.04 -6.33 2.24
C ILE A 146 2.20 -7.74 2.79
N THR A 147 3.19 -8.47 2.30
CA THR A 147 3.57 -9.78 2.81
C THR A 147 4.51 -9.61 3.99
N LEU A 148 4.14 -10.17 5.13
CA LEU A 148 4.91 -10.11 6.36
C LEU A 148 5.32 -11.52 6.78
N LEU A 149 6.64 -11.75 6.70
CA LEU A 149 7.29 -13.03 6.94
C LEU A 149 7.92 -13.06 8.35
N ASN A 150 8.34 -14.25 8.79
CA ASN A 150 9.19 -14.38 9.97
C ASN A 150 10.65 -14.00 9.68
#